data_AF-A0A016URV8-F1
#
_entry.id   AF-A0A016URV8-F1
#
_cell.length_a   1.000
_cell.length_b   1.000
_cell.length_c   1.000
_cell.angle_alpha   90.00
_cell.angle_beta   90.00
_cell.angle_gamma   90.00
#
_symmetry.space_group_name_H-M   'P 1'
#
loop_
_entity.id
_entity.type
_entity.pdbx_description
1 polymer ?
#
loop_
_entity_poly.entity_id
_entity_poly.type
_entity_poly.pdbx_seq_one_letter_code
_entity_poly.pdbx_strand_id
1 'polypeptide(L)'
;MFLDAQFFDSRIVRSSRAIQIEVMNGVTDNQILLFEAHEIAMVAPNITSKAINQMILEWYESKRKIDLYWLRGLQNVTMKEILRGVEVVPWEKFATL
;
A
#
# COMPACT_ATOMS: atom_id res chain seq x y z
N MET A 1 10.44 15.29 13.13
CA MET A 1 8.98 15.48 13.00
C MET A 1 8.36 14.11 12.76
N PHE A 2 7.33 13.74 13.53
CA PHE A 2 6.61 12.47 13.41
C PHE A 2 5.14 12.79 13.16
N LEU A 3 4.55 12.17 12.13
CA LEU A 3 3.11 12.32 11.85
C LEU A 3 2.36 11.26 12.65
N ASP A 4 1.43 11.71 13.48
CA ASP A 4 0.63 10.86 14.35
C ASP A 4 -0.65 10.36 13.66
N ALA A 5 -1.45 9.60 14.41
CA ALA A 5 -2.69 9.02 13.90
C ALA A 5 -3.71 10.07 13.44
N GLN A 6 -3.79 11.22 14.11
CA GLN A 6 -4.80 12.25 13.79
C GLN A 6 -4.56 12.86 12.41
N PHE A 7 -3.28 13.01 12.02
CA PHE A 7 -2.92 13.43 10.67
C PHE A 7 -3.52 12.49 9.61
N PHE A 8 -3.35 11.17 9.78
CA PHE A 8 -3.86 10.16 8.86
C PHE A 8 -5.37 9.95 8.93
N ASP A 9 -6.00 10.33 10.04
CA ASP A 9 -7.45 10.30 10.20
C ASP A 9 -8.14 11.51 9.57
N SER A 10 -7.39 12.53 9.19
CA SER A 10 -7.95 13.71 8.56
C SER A 10 -8.57 13.37 7.20
N ARG A 11 -9.74 13.95 6.93
CA ARG A 11 -10.43 13.78 5.64
C ARG A 11 -9.55 14.24 4.48
N ILE A 12 -8.77 15.31 4.67
CA ILE A 12 -7.88 15.87 3.65
C ILE A 12 -6.86 14.81 3.20
N VAL A 13 -6.18 14.15 4.14
CA VAL A 13 -5.20 13.11 3.81
C VAL A 13 -5.89 11.93 3.13
N ARG A 14 -7.02 11.47 3.67
CA ARG A 14 -7.77 10.32 3.11
C ARG A 14 -8.26 10.55 1.69
N SER A 15 -8.76 11.74 1.36
CA SER A 15 -9.26 12.08 0.03
C SER A 15 -8.18 12.63 -0.91
N SER A 16 -6.90 12.62 -0.52
CA SER A 16 -5.82 13.09 -1.38
C SER A 16 -5.66 12.15 -2.57
N ARG A 17 -5.53 12.72 -3.77
CA ARG A 17 -5.28 11.92 -4.99
C ARG A 17 -3.89 11.27 -4.99
N ALA A 18 -2.91 11.95 -4.39
CA ALA A 18 -1.53 11.50 -4.27
C ALA A 18 -0.97 11.89 -2.89
N ILE A 19 -0.19 11.01 -2.29
CA ILE A 19 0.42 11.21 -0.97
C ILE A 19 1.92 10.93 -1.07
N GLN A 20 2.73 11.91 -0.68
CA GLN A 20 4.17 11.74 -0.51
C GLN A 20 4.60 12.19 0.89
N ILE A 21 5.16 11.25 1.67
CA ILE A 21 5.58 11.48 3.05
C ILE A 21 6.97 10.88 3.27
N GLU A 22 7.97 11.76 3.33
CA GLU A 22 9.39 11.36 3.50
C GLU A 22 9.80 11.19 4.97
N VAL A 23 8.96 11.65 5.91
CA VAL A 23 9.26 11.57 7.35
C VAL A 23 8.78 10.26 7.96
N MET A 24 9.47 9.81 9.02
CA MET A 24 8.99 8.73 9.87
C MET A 24 7.59 9.03 10.37
N ASN A 25 6.70 8.05 10.26
CA ASN A 25 5.31 8.17 10.67
C ASN A 25 4.74 6.85 11.18
N GLY A 26 3.60 6.95 11.83
CA GLY A 26 2.94 5.83 12.50
C GLY A 26 1.77 5.22 11.75
N VAL A 27 1.62 5.45 10.42
CA VAL A 27 0.45 4.98 9.67
C VAL A 27 0.23 3.48 9.86
N THR A 28 -1.00 3.10 10.14
CA THR A 28 -1.38 1.71 10.41
C THR A 28 -2.10 1.07 9.22
N ASP A 29 -2.20 -0.26 9.23
CA ASP A 29 -2.97 -1.02 8.23
C ASP A 29 -4.39 -0.48 8.05
N ASN A 30 -5.09 -0.18 9.14
CA ASN A 30 -6.46 0.34 9.08
C ASN A 30 -6.54 1.74 8.48
N GLN A 31 -5.50 2.56 8.66
CA GLN A 31 -5.49 3.94 8.17
C GLN A 31 -5.13 4.01 6.69
N ILE A 32 -4.11 3.27 6.25
CA ILE A 32 -3.68 3.29 4.84
C ILE A 32 -4.78 2.77 3.91
N LEU A 33 -5.60 1.81 4.39
CA LEU A 33 -6.76 1.31 3.65
C LEU A 33 -7.86 2.35 3.45
N LEU A 34 -7.87 3.44 4.22
CA LEU A 34 -8.84 4.53 4.04
C LEU A 34 -8.38 5.59 3.05
N PHE A 35 -7.15 5.50 2.52
CA PHE A 35 -6.68 6.46 1.52
C PHE A 35 -7.28 6.15 0.16
N GLU A 36 -7.86 7.17 -0.45
CA GLU A 36 -8.38 7.17 -1.83
C GLU A 36 -7.27 7.46 -2.86
N ALA A 37 -6.03 7.66 -2.39
CA ALA A 37 -4.89 7.99 -3.22
C ALA A 37 -4.54 6.86 -4.20
N HIS A 38 -4.32 7.23 -5.46
CA HIS A 38 -3.83 6.31 -6.48
C HIS A 38 -2.31 6.16 -6.41
N GLU A 39 -1.64 7.20 -5.92
CA GLU A 39 -0.19 7.27 -5.76
C GLU A 39 0.16 7.50 -4.28
N ILE A 40 0.88 6.56 -3.68
CA ILE A 40 1.34 6.65 -2.29
C ILE A 40 2.83 6.37 -2.24
N ALA A 41 3.62 7.33 -1.77
CA ALA A 41 5.04 7.15 -1.48
C ALA A 41 5.32 7.55 -0.04
N MET A 42 5.72 6.60 0.82
CA MET A 42 6.01 6.91 2.22
C MET A 42 6.90 5.89 2.92
N VAL A 43 7.48 6.31 4.04
CA VAL A 43 8.04 5.37 5.03
C VAL A 43 6.88 4.78 5.85
N ALA A 44 6.75 3.46 5.95
CA ALA A 44 5.56 2.81 6.49
C ALA A 44 5.92 1.61 7.38
N PRO A 45 6.63 1.80 8.51
CA PRO A 45 7.20 0.71 9.30
C PRO A 45 6.15 -0.20 9.94
N ASN A 46 4.94 0.33 10.18
CA ASN A 46 3.84 -0.35 10.85
C ASN A 46 2.86 -1.03 9.86
N ILE A 47 3.11 -0.91 8.56
CA ILE A 47 2.30 -1.58 7.54
C ILE A 47 2.73 -3.03 7.40
N THR A 48 1.74 -3.92 7.39
CA THR A 48 1.95 -5.36 7.29
C THR A 48 1.51 -5.91 5.94
N SER A 49 1.81 -7.19 5.70
CA SER A 49 1.33 -7.91 4.52
C SER A 49 -0.20 -7.96 4.44
N LYS A 50 -0.92 -7.82 5.56
CA LYS A 50 -2.40 -7.79 5.56
C LYS A 50 -2.95 -6.61 4.78
N ALA A 51 -2.49 -5.39 5.06
CA ALA A 51 -2.93 -4.21 4.32
C ALA A 51 -2.48 -4.28 2.86
N ILE A 52 -1.24 -4.70 2.60
CA ILE A 52 -0.73 -4.83 1.22
C ILE A 52 -1.59 -5.79 0.41
N ASN A 53 -1.91 -6.97 0.95
CA ASN A 53 -2.73 -7.96 0.26
C ASN A 53 -4.16 -7.45 0.05
N GLN A 54 -4.73 -6.76 1.04
CA GLN A 54 -6.05 -6.15 0.91
C GLN A 54 -6.07 -5.07 -0.18
N MET A 55 -5.05 -4.22 -0.28
CA MET A 55 -4.94 -3.19 -1.33
C MET A 55 -4.80 -3.82 -2.73
N ILE A 56 -4.01 -4.89 -2.86
CA ILE A 56 -3.88 -5.64 -4.13
C ILE A 56 -5.22 -6.30 -4.51
N LEU A 57 -5.93 -6.90 -3.55
CA LEU A 57 -7.24 -7.51 -3.78
C LEU A 57 -8.28 -6.47 -4.22
N GLU A 58 -8.35 -5.32 -3.54
CA GLU A 58 -9.24 -4.23 -3.92
C GLU A 58 -8.92 -3.68 -5.30
N TRP A 59 -7.65 -3.63 -5.69
CA TRP A 59 -7.24 -3.27 -7.04
C TRP A 59 -7.67 -4.30 -8.07
N TYR A 60 -7.43 -5.59 -7.80
CA TYR A 60 -7.86 -6.69 -8.66
C TYR A 60 -9.37 -6.70 -8.87
N GLU A 61 -10.16 -6.43 -7.83
CA GLU A 61 -11.62 -6.34 -7.87
C GLU A 61 -12.14 -4.99 -8.40
N SER A 62 -11.27 -4.10 -8.88
CA SER A 62 -11.61 -2.75 -9.36
C SER A 62 -12.30 -1.84 -8.33
N LYS A 63 -12.16 -2.14 -7.03
CA LYS A 63 -12.65 -1.33 -5.91
C LYS A 63 -11.69 -0.20 -5.54
N ARG A 64 -10.41 -0.34 -5.89
CA ARG A 64 -9.35 0.65 -5.65
C ARG A 64 -8.56 0.90 -6.93
N LYS A 65 -8.24 2.17 -7.21
CA LYS A 65 -7.27 2.53 -8.25
C LYS A 65 -5.88 2.63 -7.62
N ILE A 66 -4.91 1.95 -8.22
CA ILE A 66 -3.50 1.99 -7.80
C ILE A 66 -2.66 2.26 -9.05
N ASP A 67 -2.03 3.43 -9.08
CA ASP A 67 -1.06 3.81 -10.10
C ASP A 67 0.36 3.51 -9.59
N LEU A 68 0.67 3.85 -8.32
CA LEU A 68 1.99 3.60 -7.71
C LEU A 68 1.92 3.53 -6.18
N TYR A 69 2.27 2.39 -5.59
CA TYR A 69 2.46 2.28 -4.13
C TYR A 69 3.94 1.99 -3.83
N TRP A 70 4.64 3.00 -3.31
CA TRP A 70 6.03 2.93 -2.88
C TRP A 70 6.13 3.04 -1.35
N LEU A 71 6.04 1.89 -0.69
CA LEU A 71 6.16 1.79 0.77
C LEU A 71 7.57 1.37 1.16
N ARG A 72 8.27 2.22 1.91
CA ARG A 72 9.66 2.00 2.37
C ARG A 72 9.69 1.65 3.86
N GLY A 73 10.74 0.94 4.28
CA GLY A 73 10.98 0.66 5.70
C GLY A 73 10.01 -0.36 6.32
N LEU A 74 9.37 -1.21 5.52
CA LEU A 74 8.55 -2.32 5.99
C LEU A 74 9.41 -3.25 6.85
N GLN A 75 8.96 -3.58 8.07
CA GLN A 75 9.75 -4.42 9.00
C GLN A 75 9.36 -5.90 8.97
N ASN A 76 8.09 -6.21 8.71
CA ASN A 76 7.54 -7.57 8.84
C ASN A 76 6.75 -7.98 7.60
N VAL A 77 7.31 -7.71 6.42
CA VAL A 77 6.67 -8.02 5.14
C VAL A 77 7.64 -8.81 4.28
N THR A 78 7.33 -10.08 4.07
CA THR A 78 8.09 -10.93 3.15
C THR A 78 7.35 -11.13 1.84
N MET A 79 8.09 -11.35 0.75
CA MET A 79 7.51 -11.67 -0.55
C MET A 79 6.61 -12.92 -0.48
N LYS A 80 6.98 -13.90 0.37
CA LYS A 80 6.21 -15.12 0.60
C LYS A 80 4.82 -14.84 1.19
N GLU A 81 4.71 -13.86 2.09
CA GLU A 81 3.43 -13.48 2.70
C GLU A 81 2.55 -12.69 1.75
N ILE A 82 3.15 -11.81 0.94
CA ILE A 82 2.43 -11.04 -0.09
C ILE A 82 1.86 -11.99 -1.15
N LEU A 83 2.69 -12.90 -1.66
CA LEU A 83 2.33 -13.81 -2.76
C LEU A 83 1.63 -15.08 -2.28
N ARG A 84 1.17 -15.13 -1.02
CA ARG A 84 0.52 -16.33 -0.49
C ARG A 84 -0.79 -16.57 -1.24
N GLY A 85 -0.84 -17.67 -1.99
CA GLY A 85 -2.01 -18.05 -2.79
C GLY A 85 -2.05 -17.42 -4.18
N VAL A 86 -0.98 -16.70 -4.57
CA VAL A 86 -0.81 -16.16 -5.92
C VAL A 86 0.18 -17.06 -6.67
N GLU A 87 -0.22 -17.55 -7.84
CA GLU A 87 0.72 -18.22 -8.75
C GLU A 87 1.62 -17.16 -9.40
N VAL A 88 2.92 -17.24 -9.13
CA VAL A 88 3.91 -16.38 -9.79
C VAL A 88 4.24 -17.00 -11.13
N VAL A 89 3.71 -16.40 -12.20
CA VAL A 89 3.97 -16.83 -13.57
C VAL A 89 5.07 -15.95 -14.17
N PRO A 90 6.17 -16.53 -14.70
CA PRO A 90 7.18 -15.76 -15.42
C PRO A 90 6.55 -15.02 -16.60
N TRP A 91 6.88 -13.73 -16.75
CA TRP A 91 6.28 -12.87 -17.77
C TRP A 91 6.54 -13.40 -19.20
N GLU A 92 7.65 -14.12 -19.38
CA GLU A 92 8.06 -14.75 -20.64
C GLU A 92 7.00 -15.71 -21.18
N LYS A 93 6.18 -16.32 -20.31
CA LYS A 93 5.07 -17.20 -20.73
C LYS A 93 3.94 -16.46 -21.44
N PHE A 94 3.84 -15.15 -21.26
CA PHE A 94 2.86 -14.31 -21.95
C PHE A 94 3.40 -13.68 -23.23
N ALA A 95 4.72 -13.72 -23.46
CA ALA A 95 5.35 -13.21 -24.69
C ALA A 95 5.25 -14.18 -25.88
N THR A 96 4.77 -15.41 -25.65
CA THR A 96 4.58 -16.45 -26.67
C THR A 96 3.12 -16.73 -27.01
N LEU A 97 2.19 -15.92 -26.49
CA LEU A 97 0.77 -15.89 -26.87
C LEU A 97 0.55 -14.87 -27.99
#